data_AF-A0A6M0C1X1-F1
#
_entry.id   AF-A0A6M0C1X1-F1
#
_cell.length_a   1.000
_cell.length_b   1.000
_cell.length_c   1.000
_cell.angle_alpha   90.00
_cell.angle_beta   90.00
_cell.angle_gamma   90.00
#
_symmetry.space_group_name_H-M   'P 1'
#
loop_
_entity.id
_entity.type
_entity.pdbx_description
1 polymer ?
#
loop_
_entity_poly.entity_id
_entity_poly.type
_entity_poly.pdbx_seq_one_letter_code
_entity_poly.pdbx_strand_id
1 'polypeptide(L)'
;MTNNSDYYFGGSLPLESETYVERQADDLLFQNLRQANFSYVLNSRQMGKSSLMVRTKKRLEKNGVGCVVIDLTTIGSQNINEAQWYSGVVKEIVDGLQLEINWRKWWKEKQNDTISTVQVFGGFLWEALLPEVANNDRQAVIFVDEIDGIINLPFGTYDFFALIRACHNKRAEFPLYNR
;
A
#
# COMPACT_ATOMS: atom_id res chain seq x y z
N MET A 1 -30.95 -11.22 26.42
CA MET A 1 -30.19 -11.30 25.17
C MET A 1 -30.52 -10.06 24.36
N THR A 2 -29.77 -8.99 24.54
CA THR A 2 -29.91 -7.77 23.76
C THR A 2 -28.87 -7.82 22.66
N ASN A 3 -29.28 -8.23 21.45
CA ASN A 3 -28.48 -8.05 20.24
C ASN A 3 -28.40 -6.55 19.98
N ASN A 4 -27.35 -5.92 20.50
CA ASN A 4 -27.06 -4.53 20.22
C ASN A 4 -26.32 -4.47 18.88
N SER A 5 -27.08 -4.53 17.78
CA SER A 5 -26.54 -4.28 16.45
C SER A 5 -26.26 -2.78 16.32
N ASP A 6 -25.08 -2.36 16.77
CA ASP A 6 -24.64 -0.97 16.65
C ASP A 6 -24.63 -0.56 15.17
N TYR A 7 -25.34 0.52 14.87
CA TYR A 7 -25.37 1.11 13.54
C TYR A 7 -24.11 1.98 13.35
N TYR A 8 -23.23 1.56 12.45
CA TYR A 8 -21.99 2.30 12.13
C TYR A 8 -22.21 3.18 10.89
N PHE A 9 -22.01 4.49 11.05
CA PHE A 9 -22.08 5.46 9.95
C PHE A 9 -20.68 6.01 9.62
N GLY A 10 -20.18 5.71 8.42
CA GLY A 10 -18.86 6.15 7.95
C GLY A 10 -17.70 5.28 8.45
N GLY A 11 -16.58 5.30 7.72
CA GLY A 11 -15.37 4.54 8.05
C GLY A 11 -15.47 3.03 7.75
N SER A 12 -14.49 2.27 8.24
CA SER A 12 -14.50 0.81 8.19
C SER A 12 -15.32 0.23 9.33
N LEU A 13 -16.08 -0.82 9.03
CA LEU A 13 -16.75 -1.61 10.05
C LEU A 13 -15.70 -2.36 10.90
N PRO A 14 -15.92 -2.49 12.22
CA PRO A 14 -15.08 -3.36 13.04
C PRO A 14 -14.96 -4.76 12.44
N LEU A 15 -13.79 -5.39 12.60
CA LEU A 15 -13.52 -6.74 12.08
C LEU A 15 -14.53 -7.77 12.64
N GLU A 16 -14.91 -7.61 13.91
CA GLU A 16 -15.86 -8.47 14.61
C GLU A 16 -17.33 -8.04 14.46
N SER A 17 -17.61 -7.06 13.59
CA SER A 17 -18.97 -6.58 13.38
C SER A 17 -19.84 -7.65 12.73
N GLU A 18 -20.91 -8.06 13.43
CA GLU A 18 -21.91 -9.03 12.96
C GLU A 18 -22.77 -8.47 11.81
N THR A 19 -22.72 -7.16 11.54
CA THR A 19 -23.51 -6.51 10.48
C THR A 19 -22.78 -6.45 9.14
N TYR A 20 -21.53 -6.93 9.07
CA TYR A 20 -20.81 -7.04 7.80
C TYR A 20 -21.33 -8.21 6.97
N VAL A 21 -21.85 -7.90 5.78
CA VAL A 21 -22.20 -8.92 4.79
C VAL A 21 -21.00 -9.16 3.89
N GLU A 22 -20.46 -10.39 3.94
CA GLU A 22 -19.39 -10.83 3.05
C GLU A 22 -19.86 -10.80 1.59
N ARG A 23 -18.97 -10.34 0.71
CA ARG A 23 -19.22 -10.25 -0.73
C ARG A 23 -18.27 -11.19 -1.45
N GLN A 24 -18.59 -11.54 -2.69
CA GLN A 24 -17.67 -12.28 -3.57
C GLN A 24 -16.29 -11.58 -3.71
N ALA A 25 -16.26 -10.26 -3.61
CA ALA A 25 -15.04 -9.47 -3.68
C ALA A 25 -14.05 -9.75 -2.53
N ASP A 26 -14.53 -10.16 -1.35
CA ASP A 26 -13.70 -10.49 -0.19
C ASP A 26 -12.76 -11.67 -0.48
N ASP A 27 -13.29 -12.76 -1.02
CA ASP A 27 -12.50 -13.92 -1.41
C ASP A 27 -11.65 -13.65 -2.65
N LEU A 28 -12.22 -12.98 -3.65
CA LEU A 28 -11.52 -12.69 -4.90
C LEU A 28 -10.29 -11.82 -4.66
N LEU A 29 -10.41 -10.79 -3.83
CA LEU A 29 -9.29 -9.91 -3.49
C LEU A 29 -8.23 -10.67 -2.70
N PHE A 30 -8.63 -11.45 -1.68
CA PHE A 30 -7.69 -12.25 -0.90
C PHE A 30 -6.88 -13.24 -1.77
N GLN A 31 -7.56 -14.00 -2.64
CA GLN A 31 -6.91 -14.97 -3.52
C GLN A 31 -5.95 -14.32 -4.52
N ASN A 32 -6.38 -13.22 -5.15
CA ASN A 32 -5.52 -12.48 -6.08
C ASN A 32 -4.28 -11.93 -5.40
N LEU A 33 -4.42 -11.32 -4.21
CA LEU A 33 -3.27 -10.79 -3.48
C LEU A 33 -2.32 -11.89 -3.03
N ARG A 34 -2.82 -13.07 -2.65
CA ARG A 34 -1.97 -14.23 -2.32
C ARG A 34 -1.16 -14.77 -3.50
N GLN A 35 -1.64 -14.58 -4.73
CA GLN A 35 -0.94 -14.94 -5.95
C GLN A 35 -0.01 -13.82 -6.45
N ALA A 36 0.16 -12.75 -5.67
CA ALA A 36 0.84 -11.54 -6.09
C ALA A 36 0.25 -10.96 -7.39
N ASN A 37 -1.08 -10.97 -7.54
CA ASN A 37 -1.75 -10.30 -8.65
C ASN A 37 -2.01 -8.83 -8.30
N PHE A 38 -1.73 -7.93 -9.23
CA PHE A 38 -2.07 -6.52 -9.06
C PHE A 38 -3.58 -6.31 -9.18
N SER A 39 -4.17 -5.65 -8.18
CA SER A 39 -5.63 -5.59 -7.98
C SER A 39 -6.12 -4.17 -7.77
N TYR A 40 -7.26 -3.83 -8.38
CA TYR A 40 -7.94 -2.55 -8.22
C TYR A 40 -9.30 -2.75 -7.57
N VAL A 41 -9.62 -1.94 -6.54
CA VAL A 41 -10.93 -1.92 -5.89
C VAL A 41 -11.62 -0.60 -6.19
N LEU A 42 -12.44 -0.59 -7.25
CA LEU A 42 -13.18 0.60 -7.68
C LEU A 42 -14.63 0.51 -7.19
N ASN A 43 -15.05 1.48 -6.37
CA ASN A 43 -16.44 1.62 -5.93
C ASN A 43 -16.69 3.06 -5.46
N SER A 44 -17.95 3.46 -5.28
CA SER A 44 -18.32 4.76 -4.70
C SER A 44 -17.83 4.90 -3.25
N ARG A 45 -17.70 6.14 -2.76
CA ARG A 45 -17.35 6.40 -1.34
C ARG A 45 -18.40 5.78 -0.42
N GLN A 46 -17.98 5.37 0.79
CA GLN A 46 -18.86 4.81 1.83
C GLN A 46 -19.58 3.49 1.47
N MET A 47 -19.17 2.80 0.40
CA MET A 47 -19.72 1.48 0.01
C MET A 47 -18.96 0.29 0.64
N GLY A 48 -18.17 0.52 1.69
CA GLY A 48 -17.45 -0.54 2.42
C GLY A 48 -16.11 -0.98 1.81
N LYS A 49 -15.48 -0.19 0.93
CA LYS A 49 -14.13 -0.46 0.40
C LYS A 49 -13.09 -0.60 1.51
N SER A 50 -13.07 0.33 2.46
CA SER A 50 -12.14 0.30 3.59
C SER A 50 -12.41 -0.91 4.50
N SER A 51 -13.67 -1.32 4.68
CA SER A 51 -14.01 -2.56 5.40
C SER A 51 -13.46 -3.81 4.68
N LEU A 52 -13.64 -3.90 3.36
CA LEU A 52 -13.08 -4.97 2.53
C LEU A 52 -11.55 -5.02 2.63
N MET A 53 -10.88 -3.87 2.52
CA MET A 53 -9.43 -3.76 2.65
C MET A 53 -8.95 -4.22 4.03
N VAL A 54 -9.52 -3.70 5.11
CA VAL A 54 -9.11 -4.03 6.50
C VAL A 54 -9.30 -5.51 6.80
N ARG A 55 -10.42 -6.10 6.37
CA ARG A 55 -10.68 -7.55 6.51
C ARG A 55 -9.70 -8.39 5.70
N THR A 56 -9.45 -8.00 4.45
CA THR A 56 -8.49 -8.69 3.59
C THR A 56 -7.08 -8.61 4.14
N LYS A 57 -6.63 -7.42 4.56
CA LYS A 57 -5.34 -7.21 5.25
C LYS A 57 -5.21 -8.14 6.45
N LYS A 58 -6.21 -8.17 7.34
CA LYS A 58 -6.15 -9.04 8.53
C LYS A 58 -6.05 -10.52 8.17
N ARG A 59 -6.77 -10.95 7.12
CA ARG A 59 -6.71 -12.33 6.62
C ARG A 59 -5.32 -12.64 6.03
N LEU A 60 -4.73 -11.73 5.27
CA LEU A 60 -3.38 -11.88 4.72
C LEU A 60 -2.32 -11.97 5.83
N GLU A 61 -2.37 -11.09 6.82
CA GLU A 61 -1.46 -11.10 7.98
C GLU A 61 -1.56 -12.41 8.78
N LYS A 62 -2.77 -12.93 9.00
CA LYS A 62 -2.98 -14.26 9.62
C LYS A 62 -2.33 -15.40 8.82
N ASN A 63 -2.06 -15.19 7.53
CA ASN A 63 -1.39 -16.15 6.63
C ASN A 63 0.08 -15.76 6.35
N GLY A 64 0.71 -14.98 7.24
CA GLY A 64 2.15 -14.68 7.18
C GLY A 64 2.54 -13.61 6.15
N VAL A 65 1.60 -12.83 5.62
CA VAL A 65 1.90 -11.72 4.70
C VAL A 65 2.15 -10.43 5.48
N GLY A 66 3.23 -9.72 5.17
CA GLY A 66 3.42 -8.36 5.64
C GLY A 66 2.47 -7.41 4.90
N CYS A 67 1.67 -6.63 5.62
CA CYS A 67 0.71 -5.73 4.99
C CYS A 67 0.84 -4.30 5.51
N VAL A 68 0.88 -3.34 4.59
CA VAL A 68 0.84 -1.91 4.90
C VAL A 68 -0.29 -1.24 4.14
N VAL A 69 -0.94 -0.27 4.77
CA VAL A 69 -1.91 0.61 4.14
C VAL A 69 -1.29 1.99 4.08
N ILE A 70 -1.21 2.56 2.88
CA ILE A 70 -0.74 3.92 2.65
C ILE A 70 -1.98 4.74 2.29
N ASP A 71 -2.39 5.60 3.21
CA ASP A 71 -3.39 6.63 2.95
C ASP A 71 -2.69 7.83 2.30
N LEU A 72 -2.96 8.11 1.03
CA LEU A 72 -2.27 9.20 0.33
C LEU A 72 -2.65 10.59 0.84
N THR A 73 -3.74 10.71 1.61
CA THR A 73 -4.14 12.00 2.23
C THR A 73 -3.29 12.34 3.46
N THR A 74 -2.73 11.33 4.15
CA THR A 74 -1.96 11.55 5.40
C THR A 74 -0.50 11.93 5.15
N ILE A 75 0.01 11.73 3.93
CA ILE A 75 1.38 12.12 3.54
C ILE A 75 1.52 13.65 3.44
N GLY A 76 0.40 14.34 3.18
CA GLY A 76 0.33 15.77 2.97
C GLY A 76 0.14 16.12 1.50
N SER A 77 -0.64 17.17 1.26
CA SER A 77 -1.00 17.63 -0.09
C SER A 77 -0.69 19.11 -0.33
N GLN A 78 -0.54 19.90 0.72
CA GLN A 78 -0.28 21.35 0.63
C GLN A 78 1.16 21.66 1.04
N ASN A 79 1.82 22.53 0.27
CA ASN A 79 3.19 23.01 0.53
C ASN A 79 4.24 21.90 0.68
N ILE A 80 4.00 20.74 0.08
CA ILE A 80 4.93 19.61 0.05
C ILE A 80 5.60 19.53 -1.32
N ASN A 81 6.91 19.33 -1.34
CA ASN A 81 7.62 19.05 -2.59
C ASN A 81 7.61 17.55 -2.93
N GLU A 82 7.94 17.22 -4.18
CA GLU A 82 7.91 15.84 -4.68
C GLU A 82 8.79 14.90 -3.83
N ALA A 83 10.02 15.30 -3.50
CA ALA A 83 10.93 14.49 -2.69
C ALA A 83 10.42 14.22 -1.27
N GLN A 84 9.80 15.21 -0.64
CA GLN A 84 9.16 15.04 0.67
C GLN A 84 7.98 14.07 0.58
N TRP A 85 7.18 14.17 -0.48
CA TRP A 85 6.03 13.29 -0.66
C TRP A 85 6.45 11.83 -0.86
N TYR A 86 7.37 11.54 -1.80
CA TYR A 86 7.84 10.16 -2.02
C TYR A 86 8.61 9.60 -0.82
N SER A 87 9.44 10.40 -0.13
CA SER A 87 10.09 9.94 1.11
C SER A 87 9.09 9.68 2.24
N GLY A 88 7.97 10.41 2.27
CA GLY A 88 6.82 10.10 3.11
C GLY A 88 6.20 8.74 2.79
N VAL A 89 5.99 8.42 1.52
CA VAL A 89 5.53 7.08 1.08
C VAL A 89 6.52 6.00 1.55
N VAL A 90 7.83 6.21 1.37
CA VAL A 90 8.88 5.27 1.82
C VAL A 90 8.81 5.04 3.33
N LYS A 91 8.67 6.11 4.11
CA LYS A 91 8.52 6.02 5.56
C LYS A 91 7.31 5.16 5.93
N GLU A 92 6.14 5.41 5.35
CA GLU A 92 4.92 4.64 5.64
C GLU A 92 5.09 3.15 5.31
N ILE A 93 5.77 2.81 4.19
CA ILE A 93 6.09 1.42 3.84
C ILE A 93 6.98 0.77 4.90
N VAL A 94 8.08 1.44 5.29
CA VAL A 94 9.06 0.91 6.23
C VAL A 94 8.46 0.71 7.61
N ASP A 95 7.76 1.72 8.11
CA ASP A 95 7.10 1.67 9.41
C ASP A 95 5.98 0.62 9.42
N GLY A 96 5.15 0.60 8.37
CA GLY A 96 3.99 -0.29 8.28
C GLY A 96 4.35 -1.76 8.06
N LEU A 97 5.45 -2.05 7.39
CA LEU A 97 5.99 -3.41 7.25
C LEU A 97 6.98 -3.78 8.37
N GLN A 98 7.33 -2.86 9.27
CA GLN A 98 8.30 -3.07 10.35
C GLN A 98 9.67 -3.56 9.81
N LEU A 99 10.18 -2.88 8.79
CA LEU A 99 11.44 -3.25 8.14
C LEU A 99 12.64 -2.67 8.88
N GLU A 100 13.75 -3.41 8.97
CA GLU A 100 14.99 -2.95 9.61
C GLU A 100 15.84 -2.10 8.66
N ILE A 101 15.21 -1.12 7.99
CA ILE A 101 15.85 -0.25 7.01
C ILE A 101 16.01 1.16 7.59
N ASN A 102 17.23 1.69 7.61
CA ASN A 102 17.47 3.12 7.85
C ASN A 102 17.09 3.94 6.61
N TRP A 103 15.78 4.10 6.39
CA TRP A 103 15.24 4.72 5.18
C TRP A 103 15.69 6.16 4.98
N ARG A 104 15.88 6.91 6.08
CA ARG A 104 16.36 8.30 6.02
C ARG A 104 17.77 8.38 5.45
N LYS A 105 18.65 7.49 5.90
CA LYS A 105 20.03 7.41 5.38
C LYS A 105 20.02 6.97 3.93
N TRP A 106 19.31 5.88 3.61
CA TRP A 106 19.20 5.34 2.26
C TRP A 106 18.70 6.40 1.26
N TRP A 107 17.62 7.11 1.61
CA TRP A 107 17.03 8.14 0.76
C TRP A 107 17.99 9.29 0.50
N LYS A 108 18.63 9.82 1.55
CA LYS A 108 19.59 10.94 1.44
C LYS A 108 20.82 10.59 0.61
N GLU A 109 21.29 9.36 0.68
CA GLU A 109 22.46 8.90 -0.09
C GLU A 109 22.16 8.75 -1.59
N LYS A 110 20.91 8.40 -1.93
CA LYS A 110 20.49 8.18 -3.32
C LYS A 110 19.95 9.43 -3.99
N GLN A 111 19.42 10.37 -3.22
CA GLN A 111 18.94 11.64 -3.73
C GLN A 111 20.10 12.53 -4.21
N ASN A 112 20.03 12.99 -5.45
CA ASN A 112 20.98 13.94 -6.05
C ASN A 112 20.31 14.65 -7.25
N ASP A 113 21.03 15.59 -7.86
CA ASP A 113 20.51 16.43 -8.96
C ASP A 113 20.44 15.71 -10.32
N THR A 114 20.94 14.48 -10.44
CA THR A 114 20.96 13.72 -11.70
C THR A 114 19.89 12.63 -11.78
N ILE A 115 19.27 12.27 -10.66
CA ILE A 115 18.27 11.20 -10.57
C ILE A 115 16.93 11.80 -10.13
N SER A 116 15.87 11.51 -10.90
CA SER A 116 14.52 11.97 -10.56
C SER A 116 14.00 11.33 -9.27
N THR A 117 13.11 12.02 -8.56
CA THR A 117 12.52 11.53 -7.31
C THR A 117 11.87 10.16 -7.46
N VAL A 118 11.14 9.93 -8.56
CA VAL A 118 10.51 8.65 -8.85
C VAL A 118 11.52 7.53 -9.10
N GLN A 119 12.68 7.83 -9.68
CA GLN A 119 13.76 6.84 -9.83
C GLN A 119 14.39 6.49 -8.49
N VAL A 120 14.57 7.47 -7.59
CA VAL A 120 15.01 7.20 -6.20
C VAL A 120 14.01 6.28 -5.49
N PHE A 121 12.71 6.56 -5.62
CA PHE A 121 11.66 5.70 -5.05
C PHE A 121 11.64 4.30 -5.67
N GLY A 122 11.75 4.18 -7.00
CA GLY A 122 11.86 2.88 -7.67
C GLY A 122 13.11 2.09 -7.24
N GLY A 123 14.22 2.78 -7.03
CA GLY A 123 15.43 2.22 -6.44
C GLY A 123 15.19 1.71 -5.02
N PHE A 124 14.41 2.42 -4.19
CA PHE A 124 14.08 1.96 -2.85
C PHE A 124 13.31 0.63 -2.89
N LEU A 125 12.30 0.54 -3.76
CA LEU A 125 11.49 -0.67 -3.91
C LEU A 125 12.36 -1.88 -4.30
N TRP A 126 13.32 -1.68 -5.21
CA TRP A 126 14.16 -2.77 -5.72
C TRP A 126 15.37 -3.11 -4.85
N GLU A 127 16.12 -2.10 -4.40
CA GLU A 127 17.42 -2.27 -3.74
C GLU A 127 17.32 -2.41 -2.22
N ALA A 128 16.23 -1.94 -1.60
CA ALA A 128 16.07 -1.96 -0.14
C ALA A 128 14.85 -2.79 0.30
N LEU A 129 13.66 -2.49 -0.21
CA LEU A 129 12.41 -3.14 0.22
C LEU A 129 12.39 -4.64 -0.14
N LEU A 130 12.57 -4.98 -1.42
CA LEU A 130 12.45 -6.38 -1.86
C LEU A 130 13.47 -7.32 -1.21
N PRO A 131 14.76 -6.97 -1.06
CA PRO A 131 15.71 -7.79 -0.32
C PRO A 131 15.29 -8.02 1.13
N GLU A 132 14.79 -6.99 1.81
CA GLU A 132 14.36 -7.10 3.21
C GLU A 132 13.11 -7.98 3.36
N VAL A 133 12.16 -7.87 2.44
CA VAL A 133 10.97 -8.75 2.41
C VAL A 133 11.38 -10.20 2.12
N ALA A 134 12.32 -10.40 1.19
CA ALA A 134 12.88 -11.70 0.86
C ALA A 134 13.62 -12.36 2.03
N ASN A 135 14.44 -11.60 2.77
CA ASN A 135 15.19 -12.11 3.92
C ASN A 135 14.27 -12.58 5.05
N ASN A 136 13.10 -11.95 5.18
CA ASN A 136 12.06 -12.31 6.14
C ASN A 136 11.18 -13.49 5.67
N ASP A 137 11.51 -14.15 4.55
CA ASP A 137 10.79 -15.26 3.91
C ASP A 137 9.26 -15.08 3.86
N ARG A 138 8.83 -13.86 3.56
CA ARG A 138 7.41 -13.50 3.52
C ARG A 138 7.05 -12.73 2.27
N GLN A 139 5.76 -12.73 1.96
CA GLN A 139 5.19 -11.85 0.95
C GLN A 139 4.86 -10.48 1.58
N ALA A 140 4.91 -9.39 0.83
CA ALA A 140 4.44 -8.07 1.20
C ALA A 140 3.29 -7.60 0.28
N VAL A 141 2.28 -6.99 0.88
CA VAL A 141 1.18 -6.32 0.16
C VAL A 141 1.10 -4.87 0.63
N ILE A 142 1.19 -3.96 -0.33
CA ILE A 142 1.04 -2.52 -0.13
C ILE A 142 -0.34 -2.13 -0.65
N PHE A 143 -1.25 -1.78 0.26
CA PHE A 143 -2.52 -1.18 -0.08
C PHE A 143 -2.34 0.33 -0.23
N VAL A 144 -2.84 0.90 -1.32
CA VAL A 144 -2.84 2.35 -1.55
C VAL A 144 -4.29 2.81 -1.50
N ASP A 145 -4.64 3.57 -0.45
CA ASP A 145 -6.00 4.08 -0.21
C ASP A 145 -6.06 5.59 -0.45
N GLU A 146 -7.28 6.11 -0.58
CA GLU A 146 -7.58 7.52 -0.83
C GLU A 146 -6.75 8.12 -1.97
N ILE A 147 -6.72 7.40 -3.10
CA ILE A 147 -5.98 7.78 -4.32
C ILE A 147 -6.36 9.20 -4.79
N ASP A 148 -7.58 9.65 -4.53
CA ASP A 148 -8.04 11.02 -4.81
C ASP A 148 -7.16 12.09 -4.14
N GLY A 149 -6.47 11.76 -3.04
CA GLY A 149 -5.59 12.67 -2.30
C GLY A 149 -4.46 13.25 -3.15
N ILE A 150 -4.03 12.56 -4.21
CA ILE A 150 -2.96 13.02 -5.10
C ILE A 150 -3.41 14.06 -6.13
N ILE A 151 -4.71 14.22 -6.35
CA ILE A 151 -5.26 15.13 -7.36
C ILE A 151 -4.85 16.58 -7.05
N ASN A 152 -4.66 16.89 -5.76
CA ASN A 152 -4.34 18.24 -5.28
C ASN A 152 -2.84 18.47 -5.07
N LEU A 153 -1.96 17.53 -5.46
CA LEU A 153 -0.52 17.71 -5.29
C LEU A 153 0.02 18.77 -6.27
N PRO A 154 1.03 19.58 -5.86
CA PRO A 154 1.58 20.66 -6.68
C PRO A 154 2.53 20.16 -7.79
N PHE A 155 2.59 18.85 -8.05
CA PHE A 155 3.45 18.21 -9.04
C PHE A 155 2.72 17.01 -9.69
N GLY A 156 3.23 16.56 -10.85
CA GLY A 156 2.64 15.44 -11.59
C GLY A 156 2.87 14.10 -10.88
N THR A 157 1.82 13.31 -10.71
CA THR A 157 1.86 12.01 -9.99
C THR A 157 1.70 10.81 -10.92
N TYR A 158 1.69 11.04 -12.24
CA TYR A 158 1.59 9.98 -13.25
C TYR A 158 2.71 8.95 -13.10
N ASP A 159 3.93 9.40 -12.80
CA ASP A 159 5.10 8.55 -12.71
C ASP A 159 5.04 7.59 -11.51
N PHE A 160 4.34 7.96 -10.44
CA PHE A 160 4.08 7.06 -9.30
C PHE A 160 3.31 5.80 -9.75
N PHE A 161 2.22 5.99 -10.51
CA PHE A 161 1.45 4.86 -11.05
C PHE A 161 2.16 4.13 -12.19
N ALA A 162 2.93 4.85 -12.99
CA ALA A 162 3.77 4.23 -14.01
C ALA A 162 4.78 3.28 -13.37
N LEU A 163 5.41 3.69 -12.27
CA LEU A 163 6.35 2.86 -11.51
C LEU A 163 5.66 1.64 -10.89
N ILE A 164 4.50 1.78 -10.27
CA ILE A 164 3.74 0.64 -9.70
C ILE A 164 3.43 -0.39 -10.80
N ARG A 165 2.96 0.07 -11.97
CA ARG A 165 2.73 -0.81 -13.14
C ARG A 165 4.02 -1.46 -13.63
N ALA A 166 5.13 -0.71 -13.64
CA ALA A 166 6.44 -1.23 -14.01
C ALA A 166 6.91 -2.34 -13.05
N CYS A 167 6.69 -2.20 -11.74
CA CYS A 167 6.97 -3.24 -10.76
C CYS A 167 6.17 -4.53 -11.02
N HIS A 168 4.89 -4.40 -11.37
CA HIS A 168 4.08 -5.55 -11.77
C HIS A 168 4.62 -6.23 -13.02
N ASN A 169 4.97 -5.46 -14.07
CA ASN A 169 5.49 -6.02 -15.32
C ASN A 169 6.84 -6.73 -15.12
N LYS A 170 7.70 -6.21 -14.23
CA LYS A 170 8.99 -6.82 -13.89
C LYS A 170 8.86 -8.21 -13.24
N ARG A 171 7.68 -8.62 -12.76
CA ARG A 171 7.44 -9.96 -12.21
C ARG A 171 7.71 -11.09 -13.20
N ALA A 172 7.56 -10.82 -14.49
CA ALA A 172 7.83 -11.79 -15.56
C ALA A 172 9.33 -12.12 -15.69
N GLU A 173 10.19 -11.15 -15.40
CA GLU A 173 11.65 -11.26 -15.58
C GLU A 173 12.39 -11.47 -14.26
N PHE A 174 11.85 -10.93 -13.16
CA PHE A 174 12.49 -10.86 -11.85
C PHE A 174 11.59 -11.46 -10.77
N PRO A 175 11.77 -12.76 -10.43
CA PRO A 175 10.91 -13.47 -9.47
C PRO A 175 10.82 -12.82 -8.08
N LEU A 176 11.82 -12.00 -7.70
CA LEU A 176 11.79 -11.25 -6.44
C LEU A 176 10.56 -10.33 -6.32
N TYR A 177 10.02 -9.81 -7.43
CA TYR A 177 8.80 -9.00 -7.40
C TYR A 177 7.51 -9.80 -7.11
N ASN A 178 7.55 -11.13 -7.14
CA ASN A 178 6.42 -11.99 -6.74
C ASN A 178 6.34 -12.21 -5.22
N ARG A 179 7.23 -11.56 -4.47
CA ARG A 179 7.15 -11.43 -3.02
C ARG A 179 6.42 -10.16 -2.64
#